data_AF-A0A2N0H7N7-F1
#
_entry.id   AF-A0A2N0H7N7-F1
#
_cell.length_a   1.000
_cell.length_b   1.000
_cell.length_c   1.000
_cell.angle_alpha   90.00
_cell.angle_beta   90.00
_cell.angle_gamma   90.00
#
_symmetry.space_group_name_H-M   'P 1'
#
loop_
_entity.id
_entity.type
_entity.pdbx_description
1 polymer ?
#
loop_
_entity_poly.entity_id
_entity_poly.type
_entity_poly.pdbx_seq_one_letter_code
_entity_poly.pdbx_strand_id
1 'polypeptide(L)'
;MKKNVVLISMVFLMFFTQFISCSNSSEESINPNETENNDCSKYTIGDRCYQSYFKGITADDATIKKYVVNADKYRDLVLKNVSSLKNPMWSIKNTGEWVIYYHIEEWKGPVTAKAIKSLTGYYEKIANDWMVTLQDFDSSAPENVKVKVFGFVFNKGVQIDKSFYDTYGDYPIVTNWNDKGESSPWKVVSKKDGTISDQNWYNIKDFTTLKVVGNQESTDPETKFFPVDWNGYKHPENVDMFFTKFWHLIPWDAVAQRQYLKIGGNILDYENGIPNTGTMTHEMGHCFFHDDMYSEEKYPDNAGLVSVMNKENTIQDFDKIIQRMIWEAMK
;
A
#
# COMPACT_ATOMS: atom_id res chain seq x y z
N MET A 1 -60.95 15.10 4.90
CA MET A 1 -61.42 16.36 5.53
C MET A 1 -60.73 16.54 6.87
N LYS A 2 -60.17 17.75 7.10
CA LYS A 2 -59.93 18.46 8.38
C LYS A 2 -59.77 17.61 9.66
N LYS A 3 -58.57 17.49 10.25
CA LYS A 3 -57.82 18.46 11.10
C LYS A 3 -58.01 18.19 12.61
N ASN A 4 -56.86 18.16 13.32
CA ASN A 4 -56.56 18.57 14.71
C ASN A 4 -56.06 17.43 15.62
N VAL A 5 -54.77 17.36 16.00
CA VAL A 5 -53.88 18.26 16.80
C VAL A 5 -53.92 17.87 18.30
N VAL A 6 -52.90 17.14 18.80
CA VAL A 6 -51.70 17.56 19.59
C VAL A 6 -51.96 17.69 21.12
N LEU A 7 -51.15 17.01 21.95
CA LEU A 7 -50.29 17.50 23.07
C LEU A 7 -49.91 16.30 23.99
N ILE A 8 -48.64 15.85 24.03
CA ILE A 8 -47.54 16.20 24.97
C ILE A 8 -47.87 16.01 26.46
N SER A 9 -47.12 15.12 27.13
CA SER A 9 -46.54 15.36 28.46
C SER A 9 -45.40 14.37 28.77
N MET A 10 -44.18 14.90 28.80
CA MET A 10 -43.05 14.40 29.59
C MET A 10 -43.24 14.85 31.04
N VAL A 11 -43.00 13.98 32.04
CA VAL A 11 -42.39 14.38 33.32
C VAL A 11 -41.57 13.21 33.91
N PHE A 12 -40.35 13.56 34.31
CA PHE A 12 -39.34 12.85 35.11
C PHE A 12 -39.83 12.41 36.50
N LEU A 13 -39.33 11.29 37.04
CA LEU A 13 -38.97 11.24 38.46
C LEU A 13 -37.82 10.26 38.73
N MET A 14 -36.85 10.76 39.49
CA MET A 14 -35.62 10.12 39.91
C MET A 14 -35.70 9.82 41.42
N PHE A 15 -35.14 8.65 41.78
CA PHE A 15 -34.36 8.32 42.98
C PHE A 15 -34.95 7.97 44.38
N PHE A 16 -34.41 6.82 44.86
CA PHE A 16 -34.04 6.37 46.21
C PHE A 16 -35.16 6.10 47.24
N THR A 17 -35.15 5.06 48.09
CA THR A 17 -34.16 4.08 48.58
C THR A 17 -34.99 3.02 49.35
N GLN A 18 -34.60 1.74 49.37
CA GLN A 18 -34.59 0.97 50.62
C GLN A 18 -33.71 -0.29 50.49
N PHE A 19 -32.79 -0.38 51.46
CA PHE A 19 -31.87 -1.47 51.73
C PHE A 19 -32.60 -2.73 52.18
N ILE A 20 -32.20 -3.90 51.66
CA ILE A 20 -32.11 -5.15 52.42
C ILE A 20 -30.82 -5.85 51.99
N SER A 21 -29.94 -6.08 52.96
CA SER A 21 -28.76 -6.93 52.82
C SER A 21 -29.14 -8.39 53.03
N CYS A 22 -28.48 -9.29 52.31
CA CYS A 22 -28.16 -10.64 52.82
C CYS A 22 -27.03 -11.27 51.99
N SER A 23 -25.92 -11.52 52.69
CA SER A 23 -24.97 -12.64 52.57
C SER A 23 -24.29 -12.98 51.23
N ASN A 24 -23.00 -12.64 51.20
CA ASN A 24 -21.85 -13.40 50.68
C ASN A 24 -22.14 -14.75 49.99
N SER A 25 -21.88 -14.77 48.68
CA SER A 25 -21.11 -15.84 48.04
C SER A 25 -19.96 -15.18 47.29
N SER A 26 -18.75 -15.63 47.56
CA SER A 26 -17.50 -15.20 46.94
C SER A 26 -17.53 -15.41 45.43
N GLU A 27 -17.79 -14.35 44.68
CA GLU A 27 -17.35 -14.26 43.30
C GLU A 27 -15.99 -13.55 43.31
N GLU A 28 -14.95 -14.31 43.02
CA GLU A 28 -13.64 -13.77 42.65
C GLU A 28 -13.85 -12.78 41.51
N SER A 29 -13.65 -11.49 41.82
CA SER A 29 -13.49 -10.47 40.81
C SER A 29 -12.22 -10.81 40.02
N ILE A 30 -12.39 -11.40 38.84
CA ILE A 30 -11.33 -11.48 37.84
C ILE A 30 -11.05 -10.04 37.43
N ASN A 31 -9.94 -9.52 37.93
CA ASN A 31 -9.37 -8.25 37.53
C ASN A 31 -8.91 -8.40 36.07
N PRO A 32 -9.44 -7.64 35.09
CA PRO A 32 -9.05 -7.76 33.68
C PRO A 32 -7.75 -6.99 33.41
N ASN A 33 -6.80 -7.08 34.32
CA ASN A 33 -5.40 -6.91 33.98
C ASN A 33 -4.92 -8.30 33.59
N GLU A 34 -5.20 -8.70 32.35
CA GLU A 34 -4.27 -9.57 31.64
C GLU A 34 -2.92 -8.85 31.69
N THR A 35 -2.10 -9.22 32.68
CA THR A 35 -0.68 -9.08 32.59
C THR A 35 -0.30 -9.84 31.32
N GLU A 36 -0.13 -9.12 30.20
CA GLU A 36 0.68 -9.61 29.09
C GLU A 36 1.93 -10.18 29.73
N ASN A 37 2.07 -11.50 29.62
CA ASN A 37 3.21 -12.21 30.14
C ASN A 37 4.43 -11.63 29.40
N ASN A 38 5.11 -10.67 30.00
CA ASN A 38 6.26 -9.93 29.46
C ASN A 38 7.52 -10.81 29.40
N ASP A 39 7.32 -12.11 29.17
CA ASP A 39 8.37 -13.07 28.95
C ASP A 39 8.82 -12.99 27.50
N CYS A 40 9.79 -12.11 27.24
CA CYS A 40 10.41 -11.99 25.94
C CYS A 40 11.50 -13.06 25.71
N SER A 41 11.69 -14.04 26.61
CA SER A 41 12.84 -14.97 26.59
C SER A 41 13.03 -15.71 25.26
N LYS A 42 11.95 -16.03 24.54
CA LYS A 42 12.01 -16.69 23.23
C LYS A 42 11.91 -15.76 22.02
N TYR A 43 11.73 -14.47 22.25
CA TYR A 43 11.58 -13.44 21.22
C TYR A 43 12.75 -12.45 21.19
N THR A 44 13.93 -12.84 21.70
CA THR A 44 15.09 -11.95 21.86
C THR A 44 16.29 -12.33 21.01
N ILE A 45 17.02 -11.30 20.56
CA ILE A 45 18.40 -11.40 20.07
C ILE A 45 19.19 -10.29 20.74
N GLY A 46 20.15 -10.67 21.60
CA GLY A 46 20.82 -9.72 22.48
C GLY A 46 19.81 -8.98 23.36
N ASP A 47 19.88 -7.65 23.37
CA ASP A 47 18.99 -6.79 24.16
C ASP A 47 17.69 -6.40 23.42
N ARG A 48 17.48 -6.90 22.19
CA ARG A 48 16.32 -6.55 21.36
C ARG A 48 15.18 -7.56 21.59
N CYS A 49 13.99 -7.05 21.90
CA CYS A 49 12.78 -7.84 22.09
C CYS A 49 11.81 -7.66 20.90
N TYR A 50 11.33 -8.77 20.33
CA TYR A 50 10.44 -8.80 19.16
C TYR A 50 9.00 -9.23 19.50
N GLN A 51 8.69 -9.53 20.77
CA GLN A 51 7.44 -10.14 21.21
C GLN A 51 6.18 -9.40 20.71
N SER A 52 6.19 -8.06 20.73
CA SER A 52 5.03 -7.25 20.30
C SER A 52 4.62 -7.51 18.85
N TYR A 53 5.56 -7.86 17.96
CA TYR A 53 5.26 -8.14 16.56
C TYR A 53 4.63 -9.52 16.33
N PHE A 54 4.59 -10.39 17.35
CA PHE A 54 4.02 -11.73 17.28
C PHE A 54 2.56 -11.81 17.75
N LYS A 55 1.92 -10.68 18.08
CA LYS A 55 0.53 -10.66 18.53
C LYS A 55 -0.40 -11.35 17.52
N GLY A 56 -1.20 -12.32 17.99
CA GLY A 56 -2.10 -13.11 17.15
C GLY A 56 -1.42 -14.20 16.28
N ILE A 57 -0.10 -14.41 16.40
CA ILE A 57 0.65 -15.43 15.66
C ILE A 57 0.90 -16.63 16.58
N THR A 58 0.45 -17.82 16.18
CA THR A 58 0.69 -19.07 16.90
C THR A 58 1.72 -19.89 16.13
N ALA A 59 2.89 -20.11 16.72
CA ALA A 59 3.98 -20.87 16.11
C ALA A 59 4.76 -21.65 17.18
N ASP A 60 5.41 -22.75 16.77
CA ASP A 60 6.31 -23.48 17.66
C ASP A 60 7.62 -22.71 17.92
N ASP A 61 8.36 -23.10 18.96
CA ASP A 61 9.57 -22.37 19.38
C ASP A 61 10.66 -22.38 18.31
N ALA A 62 10.72 -23.43 17.46
CA ALA A 62 11.65 -23.50 16.34
C ALA A 62 11.34 -22.44 15.27
N THR A 63 10.06 -22.27 14.94
CA THR A 63 9.55 -21.27 13.99
C THR A 63 9.70 -19.86 14.54
N ILE A 64 9.40 -19.66 15.84
CA ILE A 64 9.63 -18.37 16.51
C ILE A 64 11.09 -17.98 16.42
N LYS A 65 12.02 -18.88 16.77
CA LYS A 65 13.47 -18.62 16.67
C LYS A 65 13.86 -18.20 15.26
N LYS A 66 13.37 -18.92 14.23
CA LYS A 66 13.61 -18.61 12.82
C LYS A 66 13.11 -17.22 12.44
N TYR A 67 11.89 -16.87 12.82
CA TYR A 67 11.31 -15.56 12.55
C TYR A 67 12.10 -14.45 13.24
N VAL A 68 12.45 -14.62 14.51
CA VAL A 68 13.21 -13.64 15.28
C VAL A 68 14.60 -13.38 14.66
N VAL A 69 15.33 -14.42 14.25
CA VAL A 69 16.65 -14.29 13.63
C VAL A 69 16.58 -13.51 12.32
N ASN A 70 15.64 -13.85 11.44
CA ASN A 70 15.51 -13.16 10.15
C ASN A 70 14.93 -11.74 10.30
N ALA A 71 14.03 -11.51 11.27
CA ALA A 71 13.52 -10.18 11.58
C ALA A 71 14.63 -9.25 12.11
N ASP A 72 15.51 -9.75 12.98
CA ASP A 72 16.67 -8.99 13.46
C ASP A 72 17.62 -8.61 12.31
N LYS A 73 17.80 -9.54 11.36
CA LYS A 73 18.62 -9.27 10.19
C LYS A 73 17.98 -8.25 9.24
N TYR A 74 16.67 -8.35 9.01
CA TYR A 74 15.90 -7.36 8.26
C TYR A 74 16.02 -5.96 8.89
N ARG A 75 15.94 -5.86 10.23
CA ARG A 75 16.12 -4.60 10.97
C ARG A 75 17.44 -3.92 10.62
N ASP A 76 18.55 -4.67 10.64
CA ASP A 76 19.88 -4.13 10.39
C ASP A 76 20.12 -3.74 8.92
N LEU A 77 19.54 -4.50 7.99
CA LEU A 77 19.72 -4.30 6.55
C LEU A 77 18.81 -3.18 5.99
N VAL A 78 17.53 -3.20 6.34
CA VAL A 78 16.48 -2.47 5.63
C VAL A 78 15.79 -1.42 6.51
N LEU A 79 15.41 -1.77 7.74
CA LEU A 79 14.53 -0.93 8.57
C LEU A 79 15.09 0.48 8.82
N LYS A 80 16.42 0.62 8.90
CA LYS A 80 17.09 1.94 9.01
C LYS A 80 16.74 2.92 7.89
N ASN A 81 16.38 2.43 6.71
CA ASN A 81 16.01 3.28 5.58
C ASN A 81 14.59 3.82 5.74
N VAL A 82 13.69 3.04 6.35
CA VAL A 82 12.25 3.36 6.53
C VAL A 82 12.07 4.68 7.29
N SER A 83 12.90 4.96 8.30
CA SER A 83 12.82 6.20 9.08
C SER A 83 13.26 7.45 8.30
N SER A 84 13.91 7.30 7.15
CA SER A 84 14.48 8.43 6.37
C SER A 84 13.89 8.61 4.98
N LEU A 85 13.21 7.57 4.47
CA LEU A 85 12.61 7.52 3.14
C LEU A 85 11.15 7.11 3.27
N LYS A 86 10.23 8.04 3.02
CA LYS A 86 8.81 7.74 3.01
C LYS A 86 8.45 6.95 1.75
N ASN A 87 7.72 5.86 1.95
CA ASN A 87 7.18 5.00 0.90
C ASN A 87 5.66 5.22 0.75
N PRO A 88 4.99 4.53 -0.18
CA PRO A 88 3.54 4.64 -0.33
C PRO A 88 2.74 4.29 0.93
N MET A 89 3.26 3.40 1.78
CA MET A 89 2.63 3.07 3.06
C MET A 89 2.48 4.28 3.99
N TRP A 90 3.38 5.25 3.89
CA TRP A 90 3.26 6.52 4.62
C TRP A 90 2.06 7.35 4.14
N SER A 91 1.76 7.37 2.84
CA SER A 91 0.54 7.99 2.32
C SER A 91 -0.70 7.27 2.85
N ILE A 92 -0.72 5.94 2.73
CA ILE A 92 -1.82 5.09 3.20
C ILE A 92 -2.09 5.33 4.70
N LYS A 93 -1.05 5.37 5.53
CA LYS A 93 -1.17 5.64 6.97
C LYS A 93 -1.84 6.98 7.27
N ASN A 94 -1.60 8.01 6.47
CA ASN A 94 -2.10 9.36 6.73
C ASN A 94 -3.45 9.68 6.07
N THR A 95 -3.72 9.10 4.89
CA THR A 95 -4.88 9.47 4.08
C THR A 95 -5.79 8.28 3.75
N GLY A 96 -5.32 7.05 3.96
CA GLY A 96 -5.98 5.84 3.44
C GLY A 96 -5.84 5.68 1.93
N GLU A 97 -5.04 6.51 1.25
CA GLU A 97 -4.97 6.55 -0.21
C GLU A 97 -3.58 6.18 -0.74
N TRP A 98 -3.56 5.42 -1.84
CA TRP A 98 -2.37 5.14 -2.63
C TRP A 98 -2.59 5.60 -4.06
N VAL A 99 -1.93 6.70 -4.45
CA VAL A 99 -2.03 7.24 -5.80
C VAL A 99 -0.96 6.63 -6.70
N ILE A 100 -1.38 6.01 -7.81
CA ILE A 100 -0.51 5.40 -8.81
C ILE A 100 -0.67 6.09 -10.17
N TYR A 101 0.23 5.87 -11.11
CA TYR A 101 -0.05 6.10 -12.53
C TYR A 101 0.34 4.87 -13.35
N TYR A 102 -0.36 4.62 -14.44
CA TYR A 102 -0.03 3.51 -15.33
C TYR A 102 1.04 3.93 -16.34
N HIS A 103 2.08 3.12 -16.49
CA HIS A 103 2.99 3.16 -17.62
C HIS A 103 2.88 1.84 -18.38
N ILE A 104 2.20 1.86 -19.52
CA ILE A 104 2.01 0.70 -20.37
C ILE A 104 3.02 0.81 -21.50
N GLU A 105 4.13 0.11 -21.33
CA GLU A 105 5.20 0.03 -22.33
C GLU A 105 4.79 -0.89 -23.49
N GLU A 106 4.20 -2.04 -23.15
CA GLU A 106 3.68 -3.00 -24.11
C GLU A 106 2.38 -3.63 -23.58
N TRP A 107 1.45 -3.95 -24.49
CA TRP A 107 0.17 -4.57 -24.17
C TRP A 107 -0.27 -5.51 -25.30
N LYS A 108 -0.86 -6.66 -24.96
CA LYS A 108 -1.41 -7.58 -25.97
C LYS A 108 -2.85 -7.16 -26.32
N GLY A 109 -3.05 -6.74 -27.57
CA GLY A 109 -4.33 -6.20 -28.03
C GLY A 109 -4.53 -4.74 -27.60
N PRO A 110 -5.76 -4.21 -27.68
CA PRO A 110 -6.05 -2.87 -27.22
C PRO A 110 -6.26 -2.81 -25.70
N VAL A 111 -5.78 -1.74 -25.07
CA VAL A 111 -6.05 -1.45 -23.66
C VAL A 111 -7.50 -0.97 -23.52
N THR A 112 -8.29 -1.66 -22.70
CA THR A 112 -9.71 -1.36 -22.48
C THR A 112 -9.95 -0.80 -21.07
N ALA A 113 -11.07 -0.10 -20.87
CA ALA A 113 -11.44 0.34 -19.52
C ALA A 113 -11.69 -0.82 -18.55
N LYS A 114 -12.22 -1.94 -19.06
CA LYS A 114 -12.45 -3.16 -18.27
C LYS A 114 -11.14 -3.70 -17.70
N ALA A 115 -10.10 -3.83 -18.53
CA ALA A 115 -8.82 -4.35 -18.10
C ALA A 115 -8.16 -3.45 -17.04
N ILE A 116 -8.15 -2.13 -17.27
CA ILE A 116 -7.60 -1.16 -16.30
C ILE A 116 -8.35 -1.21 -14.97
N LYS A 117 -9.69 -1.19 -15.00
CA LYS A 117 -10.52 -1.28 -13.79
C LYS A 117 -10.26 -2.57 -13.01
N SER A 118 -10.15 -3.70 -13.72
CA SER A 118 -9.83 -4.99 -13.13
C SER A 118 -8.45 -4.97 -12.44
N LEU A 119 -7.41 -4.51 -13.13
CA LEU A 119 -6.06 -4.39 -12.58
C LEU A 119 -5.99 -3.46 -11.36
N THR A 120 -6.68 -2.32 -11.43
CA THR A 120 -6.77 -1.40 -10.29
C THR A 120 -7.43 -2.09 -9.10
N GLY A 121 -8.47 -2.88 -9.34
CA GLY A 121 -9.14 -3.69 -8.30
C GLY A 121 -8.23 -4.77 -7.68
N TYR A 122 -7.39 -5.43 -8.47
CA TYR A 122 -6.38 -6.35 -7.93
C TYR A 122 -5.33 -5.61 -7.08
N TYR A 123 -4.87 -4.45 -7.53
CA TYR A 123 -3.95 -3.59 -6.78
C TYR A 123 -4.55 -3.20 -5.42
N GLU A 124 -5.79 -2.73 -5.42
CA GLU A 124 -6.50 -2.35 -4.20
C GLU A 124 -6.70 -3.54 -3.26
N LYS A 125 -7.14 -4.69 -3.79
CA LYS A 125 -7.30 -5.91 -3.01
C LYS A 125 -5.98 -6.32 -2.33
N ILE A 126 -4.88 -6.35 -3.06
CA ILE A 126 -3.57 -6.76 -2.53
C ILE A 126 -3.06 -5.74 -1.50
N ALA A 127 -3.27 -4.44 -1.74
CA ALA A 127 -2.94 -3.41 -0.75
C ALA A 127 -3.73 -3.61 0.55
N ASN A 128 -5.02 -3.97 0.47
CA ASN A 128 -5.84 -4.31 1.63
C ASN A 128 -5.35 -5.59 2.33
N ASP A 129 -4.99 -6.63 1.57
CA ASP A 129 -4.44 -7.87 2.13
C ASP A 129 -3.17 -7.58 2.96
N TRP A 130 -2.31 -6.66 2.52
CA TRP A 130 -1.16 -6.16 3.29
C TRP A 130 -1.57 -5.37 4.53
N MET A 131 -2.57 -4.47 4.45
CA MET A 131 -2.98 -3.66 5.60
C MET A 131 -3.71 -4.47 6.68
N VAL A 132 -4.46 -5.49 6.31
CA VAL A 132 -5.17 -6.37 7.26
C VAL A 132 -4.19 -7.04 8.25
N THR A 133 -2.94 -7.28 7.86
CA THR A 133 -1.91 -7.84 8.75
C THR A 133 -1.59 -6.99 9.98
N LEU A 134 -1.93 -5.70 9.93
CA LEU A 134 -1.66 -4.72 10.98
C LEU A 134 -2.78 -4.65 12.02
N GLN A 135 -3.98 -5.14 11.74
CA GLN A 135 -5.17 -4.89 12.57
C GLN A 135 -5.02 -5.40 14.01
N ASP A 136 -4.42 -6.58 14.20
CA ASP A 136 -4.17 -7.13 15.54
C ASP A 136 -3.06 -6.38 16.29
N PHE A 137 -2.15 -5.71 15.56
CA PHE A 137 -0.98 -5.02 16.09
C PHE A 137 -1.28 -3.54 16.41
N ASP A 138 -1.98 -2.85 15.52
CA ASP A 138 -2.39 -1.46 15.63
C ASP A 138 -3.81 -1.31 15.07
N SER A 139 -4.79 -1.24 15.98
CA SER A 139 -6.21 -1.11 15.62
C SER A 139 -6.57 0.24 14.99
N SER A 140 -5.63 1.17 14.90
CA SER A 140 -5.80 2.43 14.17
C SER A 140 -5.31 2.34 12.71
N ALA A 141 -4.66 1.23 12.32
CA ALA A 141 -4.26 1.01 10.94
C ALA A 141 -5.50 0.97 10.02
N PRO A 142 -5.45 1.60 8.84
CA PRO A 142 -6.58 1.62 7.93
C PRO A 142 -6.89 0.20 7.45
N GLU A 143 -8.16 -0.22 7.58
CA GLU A 143 -8.63 -1.51 7.06
C GLU A 143 -8.72 -1.54 5.53
N ASN A 144 -8.97 -0.36 4.93
CA ASN A 144 -9.19 -0.22 3.51
C ASN A 144 -8.28 0.88 2.95
N VAL A 145 -7.52 0.52 1.94
CA VAL A 145 -6.76 1.39 1.05
C VAL A 145 -7.64 1.73 -0.13
N LYS A 146 -7.69 3.01 -0.49
CA LYS A 146 -8.25 3.46 -1.76
C LYS A 146 -7.13 3.69 -2.75
N VAL A 147 -7.10 2.89 -3.82
CA VAL A 147 -6.16 3.12 -4.92
C VAL A 147 -6.75 4.18 -5.84
N LYS A 148 -5.97 5.23 -6.08
CA LYS A 148 -6.33 6.31 -7.00
C LYS A 148 -5.42 6.32 -8.20
N VAL A 149 -5.94 6.67 -9.37
CA VAL A 149 -5.13 6.77 -10.59
C VAL A 149 -4.87 8.24 -10.91
N PHE A 150 -3.60 8.62 -10.97
CA PHE A 150 -3.17 9.95 -11.38
C PHE A 150 -3.20 10.12 -12.90
N GLY A 151 -2.95 9.08 -13.68
CA GLY A 151 -2.86 9.20 -15.13
C GLY A 151 -2.31 7.95 -15.81
N PHE A 152 -2.15 8.06 -17.13
CA PHE A 152 -1.78 6.97 -18.01
C PHE A 152 -0.71 7.38 -19.00
N VAL A 153 0.27 6.52 -19.19
CA VAL A 153 1.38 6.70 -20.13
C VAL A 153 1.41 5.48 -21.03
N PHE A 154 1.32 5.68 -22.33
CA PHE A 154 1.32 4.64 -23.34
C PHE A 154 2.52 4.83 -24.26
N ASN A 155 3.36 3.81 -24.35
CA ASN A 155 4.46 3.86 -25.29
C ASN A 155 3.98 3.71 -26.74
N LYS A 156 4.85 4.09 -27.68
CA LYS A 156 4.59 3.97 -29.11
C LYS A 156 4.20 2.53 -29.48
N GLY A 157 3.09 2.40 -30.22
CA GLY A 157 2.57 1.12 -30.69
C GLY A 157 1.53 0.46 -29.78
N VAL A 158 1.33 0.96 -28.55
CA VAL A 158 0.24 0.48 -27.70
C VAL A 158 -1.11 0.93 -28.27
N GLN A 159 -1.99 -0.03 -28.50
CA GLN A 159 -3.35 0.22 -28.98
C GLN A 159 -4.26 0.54 -27.80
N ILE A 160 -5.13 1.54 -27.97
CA ILE A 160 -6.06 1.99 -26.92
C ILE A 160 -7.47 1.88 -27.48
N ASP A 161 -8.34 1.14 -26.78
CA ASP A 161 -9.74 0.97 -27.19
C ASP A 161 -10.58 2.23 -26.88
N LYS A 162 -11.68 2.41 -27.60
CA LYS A 162 -12.61 3.53 -27.35
C LYS A 162 -13.14 3.51 -25.91
N SER A 163 -13.42 2.33 -25.35
CA SER A 163 -13.93 2.20 -23.98
C SER A 163 -13.00 2.81 -22.94
N PHE A 164 -11.68 2.77 -23.16
CA PHE A 164 -10.70 3.41 -22.31
C PHE A 164 -10.94 4.92 -22.25
N TYR A 165 -11.03 5.59 -23.41
CA TYR A 165 -11.28 7.03 -23.47
C TYR A 165 -12.64 7.42 -22.90
N ASP A 166 -13.66 6.59 -23.10
CA ASP A 166 -15.00 6.83 -22.54
C ASP A 166 -15.01 6.83 -21.00
N THR A 167 -14.04 6.16 -20.37
CA THR A 167 -13.95 6.05 -18.90
C THR A 167 -12.86 6.95 -18.30
N TYR A 168 -11.71 7.03 -18.95
CA TYR A 168 -10.49 7.67 -18.43
C TYR A 168 -10.05 8.87 -19.25
N GLY A 169 -10.81 9.31 -20.26
CA GLY A 169 -10.44 10.40 -21.16
C GLY A 169 -10.18 11.75 -20.47
N ASP A 170 -10.72 11.95 -19.27
CA ASP A 170 -10.52 13.16 -18.46
C ASP A 170 -9.27 13.09 -17.55
N TYR A 171 -8.61 11.93 -17.46
CA TYR A 171 -7.37 11.77 -16.71
C TYR A 171 -6.17 12.27 -17.54
N PRO A 172 -5.05 12.65 -16.91
CA PRO A 172 -3.81 12.92 -17.62
C PRO A 172 -3.39 11.68 -18.43
N ILE A 173 -3.22 11.85 -19.74
CA ILE A 173 -2.88 10.79 -20.68
C ILE A 173 -1.69 11.25 -21.52
N VAL A 174 -0.68 10.38 -21.64
CA VAL A 174 0.46 10.58 -22.53
C VAL A 174 0.52 9.40 -23.50
N THR A 175 0.53 9.67 -24.80
CA THR A 175 0.62 8.62 -25.84
C THR A 175 1.87 8.79 -26.68
N ASN A 176 2.38 7.68 -27.22
CA ASN A 176 3.64 7.62 -27.98
C ASN A 176 4.85 8.05 -27.16
N TRP A 177 4.83 7.78 -25.86
CA TRP A 177 5.98 8.02 -25.01
C TRP A 177 7.12 7.05 -25.36
N ASN A 178 8.35 7.54 -25.42
CA ASN A 178 9.49 6.68 -25.79
C ASN A 178 10.40 6.34 -24.61
N ASP A 179 10.32 7.09 -23.51
CA ASP A 179 11.17 6.82 -22.35
C ASP A 179 10.69 5.53 -21.66
N LYS A 180 11.67 4.68 -21.33
CA LYS A 180 11.52 3.43 -20.60
C LYS A 180 12.28 3.48 -19.26
N GLY A 181 12.60 4.68 -18.78
CA GLY A 181 13.24 4.93 -17.49
C GLY A 181 12.23 5.07 -16.36
N GLU A 182 12.73 5.44 -15.18
CA GLU A 182 11.92 5.66 -13.98
C GLU A 182 11.23 7.03 -13.95
N SER A 183 11.68 7.98 -14.77
CA SER A 183 11.10 9.32 -14.93
C SER A 183 9.61 9.26 -15.32
N SER A 184 8.83 10.20 -14.81
CA SER A 184 7.45 10.40 -15.26
C SER A 184 7.42 11.38 -16.44
N PRO A 185 6.40 11.36 -17.31
CA PRO A 185 6.29 12.33 -18.40
C PRO A 185 5.77 13.70 -17.93
N TRP A 186 5.52 13.89 -16.64
CA TRP A 186 4.97 15.13 -16.10
C TRP A 186 6.00 15.97 -15.37
N LYS A 187 5.79 17.29 -15.37
CA LYS A 187 6.62 18.24 -14.66
C LYS A 187 6.23 18.23 -13.18
N VAL A 188 7.17 17.78 -12.34
CA VAL A 188 7.02 17.69 -10.90
C VAL A 188 7.76 18.86 -10.22
N VAL A 189 7.12 19.48 -9.23
CA VAL A 189 7.70 20.57 -8.44
C VAL A 189 7.49 20.34 -6.94
N SER A 190 8.34 20.95 -6.14
CA SER A 190 8.12 21.07 -4.69
C SER A 190 6.88 21.91 -4.39
N LYS A 191 6.03 21.42 -3.49
CA LYS A 191 4.85 22.15 -2.99
C LYS A 191 5.23 23.39 -2.20
N LYS A 192 6.40 23.40 -1.56
CA LYS A 192 6.85 24.47 -0.66
C LYS A 192 7.24 25.75 -1.40
N ASP A 193 7.98 25.62 -2.49
CA ASP A 193 8.67 26.73 -3.15
C ASP A 193 8.56 26.70 -4.68
N GLY A 194 7.93 25.67 -5.26
CA GLY A 194 7.78 25.53 -6.70
C GLY A 194 9.06 25.12 -7.43
N THR A 195 10.13 24.76 -6.71
CA THR A 195 11.38 24.30 -7.32
C THR A 195 11.12 23.03 -8.14
N ILE A 196 11.62 23.01 -9.38
CA ILE A 196 11.47 21.86 -10.29
C ILE A 196 12.27 20.68 -9.75
N SER A 197 11.62 19.51 -9.66
CA SER A 197 12.27 18.26 -9.35
C SER A 197 12.94 17.69 -10.60
N ASP A 198 14.17 17.22 -10.43
CA ASP A 198 14.89 16.40 -11.43
C ASP A 198 14.32 14.97 -11.53
N GLN A 199 13.36 14.62 -10.67
CA GLN A 199 12.75 13.30 -10.54
C GLN A 199 13.77 12.19 -10.31
N ASN A 200 14.93 12.50 -9.72
CA ASN A 200 15.80 11.49 -9.18
C ASN A 200 15.16 10.90 -7.92
N TRP A 201 14.29 9.92 -8.12
CA TRP A 201 13.45 9.34 -7.08
C TRP A 201 14.28 8.84 -5.92
N TYR A 202 15.50 8.34 -6.11
CA TYR A 202 16.35 7.87 -5.02
C TYR A 202 16.72 8.95 -3.99
N ASN A 203 16.78 10.22 -4.39
CA ASN A 203 17.16 11.34 -3.52
C ASN A 203 15.99 12.01 -2.80
N ILE A 204 14.75 11.74 -3.22
CA ILE A 204 13.56 12.45 -2.74
C ILE A 204 12.99 11.75 -1.50
N LYS A 205 13.32 12.22 -0.31
CA LYS A 205 12.87 11.56 0.94
C LYS A 205 11.35 11.45 1.11
N ASP A 206 10.58 12.41 0.58
CA ASP A 206 9.13 12.50 0.80
C ASP A 206 8.39 12.95 -0.45
N PHE A 207 7.67 12.03 -1.09
CA PHE A 207 6.87 12.31 -2.29
C PHE A 207 5.63 13.18 -1.98
N THR A 208 5.16 13.22 -0.73
CA THR A 208 4.00 14.05 -0.34
C THR A 208 4.31 15.55 -0.41
N THR A 209 5.60 15.92 -0.42
CA THR A 209 6.06 17.30 -0.59
C THR A 209 6.08 17.77 -2.05
N LEU A 210 5.73 16.90 -3.00
CA LEU A 210 5.76 17.18 -4.43
C LEU A 210 4.36 17.27 -5.02
N LYS A 211 4.23 17.94 -6.17
CA LYS A 211 3.04 17.96 -7.01
C LYS A 211 3.40 18.02 -8.49
N VAL A 212 2.51 17.53 -9.34
CA VAL A 212 2.54 17.73 -10.78
C VAL A 212 1.89 19.07 -11.12
N VAL A 213 2.51 19.82 -12.03
CA VAL A 213 2.03 21.14 -12.48
C VAL A 213 1.92 21.28 -13.99
N GLY A 214 2.27 20.24 -14.74
CA GLY A 214 2.35 20.33 -16.19
C GLY A 214 2.89 19.07 -16.85
N ASN A 215 3.02 19.14 -18.17
CA ASN A 215 3.72 18.15 -18.98
C ASN A 215 5.21 18.47 -18.99
N GLN A 216 6.08 17.45 -19.06
CA GLN A 216 7.47 17.67 -19.41
C GLN A 216 7.61 18.01 -20.90
N GLU A 217 8.73 18.62 -21.26
CA GLU A 217 9.10 18.75 -22.66
C GLU A 217 9.42 17.36 -23.24
N SER A 218 8.87 17.06 -24.42
CA SER A 218 9.20 15.87 -25.19
C SER A 218 9.96 16.31 -26.43
N THR A 219 11.09 15.65 -26.71
CA THR A 219 11.82 15.83 -27.98
C THR A 219 11.21 15.03 -29.13
N ASP A 220 10.35 14.05 -28.83
CA ASP A 220 9.57 13.34 -29.85
C ASP A 220 8.29 14.13 -30.18
N PRO A 221 8.11 14.59 -31.43
CA PRO A 221 6.90 15.28 -31.88
C PRO A 221 5.66 14.37 -31.96
N GLU A 222 5.81 13.04 -31.93
CA GLU A 222 4.69 12.10 -31.91
C GLU A 222 4.08 11.93 -30.52
N THR A 223 4.80 12.33 -29.46
CA THR A 223 4.29 12.33 -28.08
C THR A 223 3.13 13.31 -27.96
N LYS A 224 1.99 12.82 -27.49
CA LYS A 224 0.81 13.67 -27.22
C LYS A 224 0.47 13.63 -25.75
N PHE A 225 0.12 14.80 -25.23
CA PHE A 225 -0.31 14.98 -23.86
C PHE A 225 -1.78 15.39 -23.82
N PHE A 226 -2.48 14.86 -22.84
CA PHE A 226 -3.72 15.41 -22.33
C PHE A 226 -3.58 15.53 -20.80
N PRO A 227 -4.06 16.63 -20.18
CA PRO A 227 -4.42 17.87 -20.87
C PRO A 227 -3.20 18.50 -21.53
N VAL A 228 -3.40 19.22 -22.63
CA VAL A 228 -2.31 19.99 -23.28
C VAL A 228 -1.92 21.19 -22.41
N ASP A 229 -2.92 21.84 -21.81
CA ASP A 229 -2.78 22.93 -20.85
C ASP A 229 -3.41 22.54 -19.51
N TRP A 230 -2.64 22.72 -18.44
CA TRP A 230 -3.05 22.40 -17.08
C TRP A 230 -3.83 23.55 -16.42
N ASN A 231 -3.88 24.73 -17.04
CA ASN A 231 -4.63 25.86 -16.50
C ASN A 231 -6.14 25.54 -16.45
N GLY A 232 -6.70 25.59 -15.24
CA GLY A 232 -8.12 25.27 -15.01
C GLY A 232 -8.46 23.77 -15.10
N TYR A 233 -7.48 22.90 -15.36
CA TYR A 233 -7.67 21.46 -15.31
C TYR A 233 -8.03 21.01 -13.89
N LYS A 234 -8.97 20.07 -13.78
CA LYS A 234 -9.37 19.43 -12.53
C LYS A 234 -9.24 17.93 -12.68
N HIS A 235 -8.34 17.34 -11.90
CA HIS A 235 -8.15 15.90 -11.90
C HIS A 235 -9.45 15.18 -11.44
N PRO A 236 -9.94 14.15 -12.15
CA PRO A 236 -11.19 13.45 -11.81
C PRO A 236 -11.25 12.92 -10.37
N GLU A 237 -10.11 12.48 -9.83
CA GLU A 237 -9.99 11.96 -8.46
C GLU A 237 -9.49 12.97 -7.42
N ASN A 238 -9.37 14.25 -7.81
CA ASN A 238 -8.88 15.34 -6.97
C ASN A 238 -7.49 15.04 -6.34
N VAL A 239 -6.56 14.52 -7.15
CA VAL A 239 -5.16 14.29 -6.77
C VAL A 239 -4.23 15.19 -7.57
N ASP A 240 -3.12 15.61 -6.97
CA ASP A 240 -2.12 16.48 -7.58
C ASP A 240 -0.73 15.83 -7.69
N MET A 241 -0.58 14.59 -7.23
CA MET A 241 0.69 13.86 -7.21
C MET A 241 0.43 12.35 -7.21
N PHE A 242 1.35 11.58 -7.79
CA PHE A 242 1.40 10.12 -7.70
C PHE A 242 2.56 9.68 -6.78
N PHE A 243 2.48 8.47 -6.25
CA PHE A 243 3.52 7.86 -5.42
C PHE A 243 4.25 6.71 -6.10
N THR A 244 3.55 5.98 -6.98
CA THR A 244 4.08 4.78 -7.60
C THR A 244 3.74 4.73 -9.09
N LYS A 245 4.77 4.53 -9.90
CA LYS A 245 4.63 4.14 -11.31
C LYS A 245 4.24 2.67 -11.38
N PHE A 246 3.06 2.35 -11.91
CA PHE A 246 2.67 0.97 -12.20
C PHE A 246 3.00 0.63 -13.66
N TRP A 247 4.11 -0.08 -13.85
CA TRP A 247 4.73 -0.29 -15.15
C TRP A 247 4.45 -1.69 -15.69
N HIS A 248 3.89 -1.76 -16.89
CA HIS A 248 3.55 -2.99 -17.58
C HIS A 248 4.30 -3.16 -18.90
N LEU A 249 4.66 -4.41 -19.18
CA LEU A 249 5.28 -4.87 -20.42
C LEU A 249 4.99 -6.36 -20.64
N ILE A 250 5.21 -6.85 -21.86
CA ILE A 250 4.93 -8.25 -22.24
C ILE A 250 6.03 -9.22 -21.79
N PRO A 251 7.33 -8.93 -21.95
CA PRO A 251 8.40 -9.82 -21.47
C PRO A 251 8.42 -9.94 -19.94
N TRP A 252 8.93 -11.06 -19.43
CA TRP A 252 9.13 -11.21 -17.98
C TRP A 252 10.14 -10.19 -17.47
N ASP A 253 9.69 -9.35 -16.54
CA ASP A 253 10.48 -8.35 -15.82
C ASP A 253 9.66 -7.90 -14.61
N ALA A 254 9.86 -8.54 -13.46
CA ALA A 254 9.19 -8.23 -12.21
C ALA A 254 10.22 -7.59 -11.28
N VAL A 255 10.04 -6.29 -11.01
CA VAL A 255 10.91 -5.51 -10.13
C VAL A 255 10.09 -4.42 -9.49
N ALA A 256 10.27 -4.21 -8.20
CA ALA A 256 9.64 -3.13 -7.49
C ALA A 256 10.60 -2.39 -6.56
N GLN A 257 10.29 -1.11 -6.40
CA GLN A 257 10.90 -0.22 -5.42
C GLN A 257 9.80 0.69 -4.87
N ARG A 258 10.15 1.62 -3.97
CA ARG A 258 9.16 2.54 -3.38
C ARG A 258 8.43 3.41 -4.42
N GLN A 259 9.08 3.74 -5.53
CA GLN A 259 8.59 4.66 -6.55
C GLN A 259 7.98 3.97 -7.78
N TYR A 260 8.20 2.66 -7.96
CA TYR A 260 7.64 1.92 -9.08
C TYR A 260 7.35 0.46 -8.74
N LEU A 261 6.36 -0.09 -9.42
CA LEU A 261 6.03 -1.50 -9.48
C LEU A 261 6.06 -1.91 -10.95
N LYS A 262 7.05 -2.69 -11.38
CA LYS A 262 7.11 -3.22 -12.74
C LYS A 262 6.65 -4.67 -12.76
N ILE A 263 5.62 -4.95 -13.55
CA ILE A 263 4.98 -6.27 -13.68
C ILE A 263 4.96 -6.66 -15.17
N GLY A 264 6.13 -7.06 -15.66
CA GLY A 264 6.34 -7.60 -17.00
C GLY A 264 6.00 -9.08 -17.08
N GLY A 265 5.28 -9.51 -18.12
CA GLY A 265 4.99 -10.93 -18.37
C GLY A 265 4.09 -11.60 -17.33
N ASN A 266 3.49 -10.81 -16.45
CA ASN A 266 2.70 -11.28 -15.31
C ASN A 266 1.22 -10.86 -15.42
N ILE A 267 0.77 -10.43 -16.61
CA ILE A 267 -0.65 -10.36 -16.96
C ILE A 267 -1.03 -11.66 -17.66
N LEU A 268 -1.89 -12.45 -17.03
CA LEU A 268 -2.36 -13.75 -17.52
C LEU A 268 -3.45 -13.58 -18.59
N ASP A 269 -4.28 -12.55 -18.44
CA ASP A 269 -5.33 -12.17 -19.40
C ASP A 269 -5.33 -10.65 -19.59
N TYR A 270 -4.86 -10.20 -20.75
CA TYR A 270 -4.76 -8.78 -21.09
C TYR A 270 -6.12 -8.18 -21.48
N GLU A 271 -7.09 -8.97 -21.95
CA GLU A 271 -8.41 -8.45 -22.29
C GLU A 271 -9.20 -8.10 -21.02
N ASN A 272 -9.02 -8.93 -19.98
CA ASN A 272 -9.74 -8.80 -18.71
C ASN A 272 -8.88 -8.20 -17.58
N GLY A 273 -7.61 -7.89 -17.83
CA GLY A 273 -6.70 -7.32 -16.85
C GLY A 273 -6.47 -8.22 -15.64
N ILE A 274 -6.26 -9.52 -15.86
CA ILE A 274 -6.04 -10.51 -14.78
C ILE A 274 -4.54 -10.71 -14.61
N PRO A 275 -3.95 -10.32 -13.46
CA PRO A 275 -2.54 -10.52 -13.19
C PRO A 275 -2.26 -11.89 -12.56
N ASN A 276 -0.99 -12.30 -12.55
CA ASN A 276 -0.49 -13.28 -11.61
C ASN A 276 -0.44 -12.63 -10.22
N THR A 277 -1.41 -12.96 -9.38
CA THR A 277 -1.57 -12.34 -8.06
C THR A 277 -0.44 -12.66 -7.10
N GLY A 278 0.22 -13.83 -7.23
CA GLY A 278 1.35 -14.20 -6.38
C GLY A 278 2.53 -13.26 -6.60
N THR A 279 2.98 -13.13 -7.84
CA THR A 279 4.04 -12.19 -8.23
C THR A 279 3.67 -10.76 -7.86
N MET A 280 2.44 -10.34 -8.15
CA MET A 280 2.01 -8.98 -7.84
C MET A 280 2.01 -8.70 -6.33
N THR A 281 1.64 -9.68 -5.49
CA THR A 281 1.68 -9.55 -4.03
C THR A 281 3.11 -9.41 -3.51
N HIS A 282 4.03 -10.24 -4.03
CA HIS A 282 5.46 -10.18 -3.72
C HIS A 282 6.04 -8.80 -4.05
N GLU A 283 5.88 -8.36 -5.29
CA GLU A 283 6.47 -7.10 -5.77
C GLU A 283 5.86 -5.87 -5.07
N MET A 284 4.56 -5.89 -4.77
CA MET A 284 3.95 -4.84 -3.95
C MET A 284 4.53 -4.78 -2.53
N GLY A 285 5.01 -5.91 -2.00
CA GLY A 285 5.77 -5.96 -0.75
C GLY A 285 7.04 -5.09 -0.81
N HIS A 286 7.76 -5.07 -1.92
CA HIS A 286 8.95 -4.21 -2.06
C HIS A 286 8.60 -2.72 -2.09
N CYS A 287 7.47 -2.33 -2.69
CA CYS A 287 6.97 -0.95 -2.57
C CYS A 287 6.75 -0.56 -1.10
N PHE A 288 6.46 -1.55 -0.26
CA PHE A 288 6.27 -1.46 1.18
C PHE A 288 7.52 -1.67 2.02
N PHE A 289 8.72 -1.72 1.43
CA PHE A 289 10.03 -2.00 2.09
C PHE A 289 10.25 -3.44 2.54
N HIS A 290 9.44 -4.41 2.11
CA HIS A 290 9.84 -5.80 2.25
C HIS A 290 11.05 -6.10 1.35
N ASP A 291 11.94 -6.98 1.78
CA ASP A 291 13.14 -7.40 1.04
C ASP A 291 13.03 -8.88 0.70
N ASP A 292 13.83 -9.28 -0.29
CA ASP A 292 13.90 -10.65 -0.75
C ASP A 292 14.51 -11.58 0.30
N MET A 293 13.71 -12.53 0.77
CA MET A 293 14.10 -13.44 1.84
C MET A 293 14.76 -14.74 1.33
N TYR A 294 14.95 -14.89 0.01
CA TYR A 294 15.51 -16.11 -0.59
C TYR A 294 17.05 -16.22 -0.47
N SER A 295 17.76 -15.14 -0.16
CA SER A 295 19.24 -15.16 -0.07
C SER A 295 19.71 -15.68 1.29
N GLU A 296 20.32 -16.87 1.30
CA GLU A 296 20.94 -17.46 2.50
C GLU A 296 22.10 -16.60 3.07
N GLU A 297 22.76 -15.83 2.20
CA GLU A 297 23.83 -14.90 2.61
C GLU A 297 23.27 -13.70 3.40
N LYS A 298 22.13 -13.16 2.96
CA LYS A 298 21.47 -12.05 3.66
C LYS A 298 20.70 -12.54 4.88
N TYR A 299 20.00 -13.66 4.76
CA TYR A 299 19.03 -14.19 5.74
C TYR A 299 19.42 -15.62 6.13
N PRO A 300 20.16 -15.80 7.25
CA PRO A 300 20.87 -17.05 7.57
C PRO A 300 19.98 -18.22 7.99
N ASP A 301 18.69 -17.99 8.26
CA ASP A 301 17.73 -19.05 8.63
C ASP A 301 16.50 -19.00 7.71
N ASN A 302 16.71 -18.76 6.41
CA ASN A 302 15.62 -18.65 5.44
C ASN A 302 15.13 -19.99 4.87
N ALA A 303 15.83 -21.09 5.15
CA ALA A 303 15.47 -22.42 4.69
C ALA A 303 14.10 -22.82 5.27
N GLY A 304 13.11 -23.02 4.39
CA GLY A 304 11.73 -23.30 4.80
C GLY A 304 11.04 -22.13 5.51
N LEU A 305 11.51 -20.90 5.31
CA LEU A 305 10.82 -19.70 5.78
C LEU A 305 9.58 -19.46 4.92
N VAL A 306 8.42 -19.59 5.54
CA VAL A 306 7.09 -19.43 4.92
C VAL A 306 6.78 -17.94 4.83
N SER A 307 6.93 -17.37 3.64
CA SER A 307 6.84 -15.93 3.36
C SER A 307 6.59 -15.70 1.86
N VAL A 308 5.74 -14.71 1.54
CA VAL A 308 5.52 -14.27 0.16
C VAL A 308 6.77 -13.65 -0.44
N MET A 309 7.64 -13.09 0.39
CA MET A 309 8.95 -12.56 0.01
C MET A 309 10.02 -13.64 -0.18
N ASN A 310 9.63 -14.92 -0.12
CA ASN A 310 10.48 -16.08 -0.37
C ASN A 310 9.91 -16.95 -1.50
N LYS A 311 9.04 -17.91 -1.17
CA LYS A 311 8.52 -18.92 -2.12
C LYS A 311 7.00 -19.04 -2.12
N GLU A 312 6.32 -18.37 -1.19
CA GLU A 312 4.87 -18.45 -1.08
C GLU A 312 4.18 -17.46 -2.03
N ASN A 313 2.94 -17.75 -2.39
CA ASN A 313 2.13 -16.89 -3.27
C ASN A 313 1.17 -15.96 -2.50
N THR A 314 1.16 -16.03 -1.17
CA THR A 314 0.24 -15.27 -0.32
C THR A 314 0.96 -14.83 0.96
N ILE A 315 0.51 -13.72 1.54
CA ILE A 315 1.08 -13.14 2.76
C ILE A 315 0.96 -14.11 3.94
N GLN A 316 2.09 -14.35 4.63
CA GLN A 316 2.25 -15.30 5.73
C GLN A 316 2.59 -14.60 7.04
N ASP A 317 2.64 -15.36 8.14
CA ASP A 317 2.92 -14.82 9.48
C ASP A 317 4.26 -14.10 9.58
N PHE A 318 5.31 -14.57 8.90
CA PHE A 318 6.57 -13.85 8.85
C PHE A 318 6.44 -12.48 8.18
N ASP A 319 5.68 -12.40 7.08
CA ASP A 319 5.42 -11.14 6.38
C ASP A 319 4.66 -10.16 7.31
N LYS A 320 3.73 -10.66 8.14
CA LYS A 320 3.04 -9.84 9.15
C LYS A 320 4.02 -9.24 10.15
N ILE A 321 4.99 -10.02 10.64
CA ILE A 321 6.01 -9.55 11.60
C ILE A 321 6.81 -8.41 10.98
N ILE A 322 7.31 -8.60 9.76
CA ILE A 322 8.08 -7.57 9.04
C ILE A 322 7.23 -6.33 8.77
N GLN A 323 5.99 -6.52 8.33
CA GLN A 323 5.04 -5.43 8.06
C GLN A 323 4.77 -4.58 9.32
N ARG A 324 4.67 -5.20 10.49
CA ARG A 324 4.49 -4.50 11.78
C ARG A 324 5.73 -3.71 12.20
N MET A 325 6.93 -4.25 11.95
CA MET A 325 8.18 -3.54 12.18
C MET A 325 8.30 -2.30 11.29
N ILE A 326 7.97 -2.42 10.00
CA ILE A 326 7.93 -1.30 9.05
C ILE A 326 6.92 -0.25 9.53
N TRP A 327 5.71 -0.68 9.89
CA TRP A 327 4.64 0.19 10.37
C TRP A 327 5.04 1.02 11.58
N GLU A 328 5.67 0.39 12.56
CA GLU A 328 6.18 1.05 13.75
C GLU A 328 7.33 2.02 13.44
N ALA A 329 8.23 1.69 12.50
CA ALA A 329 9.35 2.56 12.14
C ALA A 329 8.92 3.85 11.41
N MET A 330 7.71 3.89 10.84
CA MET A 330 7.13 5.09 10.20
C MET A 330 6.49 6.07 11.19
N LYS A 331 6.92 6.10 12.46
CA LYS A 331 6.41 7.02 13.49
C LYS A 331 7.04 8.41 13.37
#